data_AF-A0A3Q0IIX9-F1
#
_entry.id   AF-A0A3Q0IIX9-F1
#
_cell.length_a   1.000
_cell.length_b   1.000
_cell.length_c   1.000
_cell.angle_alpha   90.00
_cell.angle_beta   90.00
_cell.angle_gamma   90.00
#
_symmetry.space_group_name_H-M   'P 1'
#
loop_
_entity.id
_entity.type
_entity.pdbx_description
1 polymer ?
#
loop_
_entity_poly.entity_id
_entity_poly.type
_entity_poly.pdbx_seq_one_letter_code
_entity_poly.pdbx_strand_id
1 'polypeptide(L)'
;MDGLTFWVKGPKKKGKTSGKSGKSSGGIIDGLSTAEMSRDQLEQFALRIRTELEREREERNFFQVERDKLRTFWEITRQQLEESRASLRNQDRALEEAAEKHEQEIKQFKQKVKHLMFEHQSHLSDLQVDGLVGLKLAEDEFEKREIELLQEENKNLTGVETDYACLHMIGCEIPMRTIEYTIRTIDHQTVPIGDLVDGLVGLKLAEDEFEKREIELLQEFRNRRKKEDRVGEN
;
A
#
# COMPACT_ATOMS: atom_id res chain seq x y z
N MET A 1 23.43 -37.57 -15.12
CA MET A 1 24.26 -38.18 -16.17
C MET A 1 25.69 -37.70 -15.96
N ASP A 2 26.64 -38.59 -16.22
CA ASP A 2 28.08 -38.36 -16.46
C ASP A 2 28.87 -37.63 -15.34
N GLY A 3 29.91 -38.19 -14.74
CA GLY A 3 30.63 -39.43 -15.04
C GLY A 3 32.14 -39.19 -14.97
N LEU A 4 32.72 -39.16 -13.76
CA LEU A 4 34.16 -38.96 -13.58
C LEU A 4 34.75 -39.78 -12.42
N THR A 5 34.75 -41.10 -12.56
CA THR A 5 35.46 -42.04 -11.66
C THR A 5 36.96 -42.01 -11.94
N PHE A 6 37.66 -41.01 -11.40
CA PHE A 6 39.11 -40.89 -11.54
C PHE A 6 39.85 -41.97 -10.72
N TRP A 7 40.49 -42.91 -11.41
CA TRP A 7 41.25 -44.02 -10.82
C TRP A 7 42.54 -43.53 -10.13
N VAL A 8 42.56 -43.49 -8.79
CA VAL A 8 43.81 -43.35 -8.02
C VAL A 8 44.35 -44.73 -7.65
N LYS A 9 45.40 -45.16 -8.36
CA LYS A 9 46.03 -46.47 -8.20
C LYS A 9 47.05 -46.46 -7.06
N GLY A 10 46.61 -46.80 -5.84
CA GLY A 10 47.48 -46.89 -4.66
C GLY A 10 48.57 -47.98 -4.76
N PRO A 11 49.75 -47.80 -4.15
CA PRO A 11 50.86 -48.74 -4.27
C PRO A 11 50.66 -50.01 -3.42
N LYS A 12 50.70 -51.19 -4.05
CA LYS A 12 50.67 -52.49 -3.35
C LYS A 12 52.00 -52.81 -2.66
N LYS A 13 51.94 -53.38 -1.45
CA LYS A 13 53.09 -53.70 -0.60
C LYS A 13 53.41 -55.20 -0.61
N LYS A 14 54.68 -55.53 -0.90
CA LYS A 14 55.48 -56.73 -0.52
C LYS A 14 54.91 -58.16 -0.70
N GLY A 15 55.65 -58.94 -1.51
CA GLY A 15 55.97 -60.36 -1.26
C GLY A 15 57.50 -60.54 -1.16
N LYS A 16 57.98 -61.54 -0.39
CA LYS A 16 59.42 -61.92 -0.27
C LYS A 16 59.89 -62.57 -1.61
N THR A 17 61.16 -62.56 -2.04
CA THR A 17 62.42 -63.17 -1.49
C THR A 17 63.63 -62.69 -2.35
N SER A 18 64.94 -62.91 -2.07
CA SER A 18 65.73 -63.39 -0.90
C SER A 18 67.25 -63.24 -1.14
N GLY A 19 68.03 -62.91 -0.10
CA GLY A 19 69.47 -63.24 0.03
C GLY A 19 70.51 -62.38 -0.71
N LYS A 20 71.47 -61.80 0.04
CA LYS A 20 72.88 -62.26 0.13
C LYS A 20 73.65 -61.43 1.17
N SER A 21 74.57 -62.06 1.89
CA SER A 21 75.42 -61.47 2.93
C SER A 21 76.49 -60.54 2.36
N GLY A 22 76.78 -59.41 3.04
CA GLY A 22 77.87 -58.52 2.62
C GLY A 22 78.22 -57.42 3.63
N LYS A 23 79.13 -57.76 4.56
CA LYS A 23 80.12 -56.90 5.23
C LYS A 23 79.64 -55.56 5.82
N SER A 24 79.75 -55.44 7.15
CA SER A 24 79.60 -54.18 7.89
C SER A 24 80.67 -53.16 7.48
N SER A 25 80.36 -52.28 6.52
CA SER A 25 81.03 -50.98 6.40
C SER A 25 80.65 -50.15 7.62
N GLY A 26 81.63 -49.76 8.44
CA GLY A 26 81.40 -48.81 9.53
C GLY A 26 80.69 -47.56 8.98
N GLY A 27 79.68 -47.07 9.70
CA GLY A 27 78.89 -45.94 9.24
C GLY A 27 79.78 -44.72 9.09
N ILE A 28 80.00 -44.25 7.87
CA ILE A 28 80.58 -42.93 7.68
C ILE A 28 79.47 -41.94 8.00
N ILE A 29 79.67 -41.09 9.00
CA ILE A 29 78.71 -40.06 9.37
C ILE A 29 79.44 -38.72 9.39
N ASP A 30 78.85 -37.73 8.71
CA ASP A 30 79.41 -36.39 8.49
C ASP A 30 80.84 -36.38 7.87
N GLY A 31 81.14 -37.41 7.07
CA GLY A 31 82.43 -37.56 6.37
C GLY A 31 83.54 -38.26 7.17
N LEU A 32 83.32 -38.59 8.43
CA LEU A 32 84.27 -39.31 9.29
C LEU A 32 83.84 -40.76 9.55
N SER A 33 84.82 -41.65 9.75
CA SER A 33 84.58 -43.05 10.08
C SER A 33 84.16 -43.20 11.55
N THR A 34 83.04 -43.85 11.84
CA THR A 34 82.64 -44.17 13.23
C THR A 34 83.64 -45.07 13.97
N ALA A 35 84.64 -45.64 13.29
CA ALA A 35 85.72 -46.41 13.91
C ALA A 35 86.88 -45.55 14.44
N GLU A 36 86.95 -44.26 14.09
CA GLU A 36 88.05 -43.35 14.44
C GLU A 36 87.67 -42.32 15.52
N MET A 37 86.38 -42.18 15.81
CA MET A 37 85.84 -41.23 16.78
C MET A 37 85.98 -41.77 18.21
N SER A 38 86.38 -40.91 19.15
CA SER A 38 86.43 -41.29 20.57
C SER A 38 85.02 -41.56 21.13
N ARG A 39 84.92 -42.31 22.24
CA ARG A 39 83.65 -42.60 22.90
C ARG A 39 82.85 -41.32 23.18
N ASP A 40 83.51 -40.30 23.74
CA ASP A 40 82.87 -39.04 24.13
C ASP A 40 82.42 -38.23 22.89
N GLN A 41 83.18 -38.30 21.79
CA GLN A 41 82.79 -37.70 20.51
C GLN A 41 81.57 -38.40 19.90
N LEU A 42 81.49 -39.74 19.99
CA LEU A 42 80.32 -40.51 19.57
C LEU A 42 79.09 -40.22 20.44
N GLU A 43 79.26 -40.04 21.75
CA GLU A 43 78.17 -39.66 22.66
C GLU A 43 77.66 -38.24 22.38
N GLN A 44 78.55 -37.26 22.19
CA GLN A 44 78.18 -35.89 21.78
C GLN A 44 77.49 -35.87 20.41
N PHE A 45 77.98 -36.67 19.45
CA PHE A 45 77.39 -36.77 18.12
C PHE A 45 75.99 -37.42 18.16
N ALA A 46 75.80 -38.46 18.97
CA ALA A 46 74.50 -39.07 19.20
C ALA A 46 73.51 -38.11 19.88
N LEU A 47 73.98 -37.26 20.81
CA LEU A 47 73.18 -36.18 21.39
C LEU A 47 72.79 -35.14 20.33
N ARG A 48 73.73 -34.71 19.49
CA ARG A 48 73.46 -33.75 18.40
C ARG A 48 72.40 -34.27 17.43
N ILE A 49 72.51 -35.51 16.96
CA ILE A 49 71.48 -36.12 16.10
C ILE A 49 70.12 -36.18 16.81
N ARG A 50 70.08 -36.49 18.11
CA ARG A 50 68.83 -36.48 18.87
C ARG A 50 68.21 -35.09 18.94
N THR A 51 68.99 -34.05 19.23
CA THR A 51 68.47 -32.67 19.30
C THR A 51 67.99 -32.16 17.94
N GLU A 52 68.71 -32.45 16.85
CA GLU A 52 68.25 -32.08 15.50
C GLU A 52 66.99 -32.87 15.10
N LEU A 53 66.88 -34.16 15.47
CA LEU A 53 65.69 -34.97 15.23
C LEU A 53 64.47 -34.48 16.03
N GLU A 54 64.68 -34.03 17.28
CA GLU A 54 63.63 -33.44 18.13
C GLU A 54 63.16 -32.11 17.52
N ARG A 55 64.09 -31.24 17.14
CA ARG A 55 63.83 -29.98 16.43
C ARG A 55 63.06 -30.19 15.12
N GLU A 56 63.48 -31.13 14.27
CA GLU A 56 62.75 -31.46 13.04
C GLU A 56 61.32 -31.96 13.30
N ARG A 57 61.08 -32.64 14.43
CA ARG A 57 59.73 -33.07 14.83
C ARG A 57 58.88 -31.89 15.26
N GLU A 58 59.45 -30.97 16.04
CA GLU A 58 58.80 -29.72 16.45
C GLU A 58 58.45 -28.85 15.24
N GLU A 59 59.40 -28.65 14.32
CA GLU A 59 59.17 -27.88 13.08
C GLU A 59 58.09 -28.54 12.20
N ARG A 60 58.10 -29.87 12.01
CA ARG A 60 57.02 -30.57 11.30
C ARG A 60 55.67 -30.46 12.01
N ASN A 61 55.63 -30.52 13.34
CA ASN A 61 54.40 -30.35 14.11
C ASN A 61 53.85 -28.93 13.98
N PHE A 62 54.71 -27.92 14.09
CA PHE A 62 54.38 -26.51 13.88
C PHE A 62 53.76 -26.27 12.51
N PHE A 63 54.42 -26.70 11.42
CA PHE A 63 53.87 -26.56 10.06
C PHE A 63 52.60 -27.40 9.81
N GLN A 64 52.35 -28.45 10.58
CA GLN A 64 51.08 -29.17 10.52
C GLN A 64 49.96 -28.35 11.18
N VAL A 65 50.17 -27.87 12.40
CA VAL A 65 49.21 -27.02 13.12
C VAL A 65 48.91 -25.74 12.33
N GLU A 66 49.92 -25.10 11.74
CA GLU A 66 49.71 -23.86 10.97
C GLU A 66 48.93 -24.09 9.68
N ARG A 67 49.13 -25.24 9.01
CA ARG A 67 48.32 -25.65 7.85
C ARG A 67 46.87 -25.90 8.24
N ASP A 68 46.64 -26.58 9.36
CA ASP A 68 45.30 -26.89 9.84
C ASP A 68 44.56 -25.62 10.30
N LYS A 69 45.25 -24.66 10.93
CA LYS A 69 44.72 -23.30 11.19
C LYS A 69 44.35 -22.57 9.90
N LEU A 70 45.24 -22.51 8.91
CA LEU A 70 44.95 -21.86 7.62
C LEU A 70 43.75 -22.49 6.92
N ARG A 71 43.60 -23.81 7.04
CA ARG A 71 42.44 -24.53 6.53
C ARG A 71 41.15 -24.13 7.26
N THR A 72 41.13 -24.09 8.60
CA THR A 72 39.92 -23.67 9.33
C THR A 72 39.57 -22.21 9.05
N PHE A 73 40.55 -21.30 8.95
CA PHE A 73 40.29 -19.92 8.52
C PHE A 73 39.70 -19.83 7.12
N TRP A 74 40.20 -20.61 6.16
CA TRP A 74 39.63 -20.67 4.80
C TRP A 74 38.20 -21.23 4.79
N GLU A 75 37.94 -22.30 5.54
CA GLU A 75 36.60 -22.89 5.66
C GLU A 75 35.61 -21.90 6.31
N ILE A 76 36.00 -21.22 7.40
CA ILE A 76 35.19 -20.20 8.08
C ILE A 76 34.93 -18.99 7.17
N THR A 77 35.97 -18.40 6.57
CA THR A 77 35.81 -17.19 5.74
C THR A 77 35.01 -17.48 4.47
N ARG A 78 35.14 -18.68 3.90
CA ARG A 78 34.30 -19.14 2.80
C ARG A 78 32.84 -19.29 3.24
N GLN A 79 32.58 -19.92 4.38
CA GLN A 79 31.21 -20.07 4.90
C GLN A 79 30.58 -18.70 5.16
N GLN A 80 31.29 -17.77 5.82
CA GLN A 80 30.83 -16.39 6.05
C GLN A 80 30.51 -15.64 4.75
N LEU A 81 31.29 -15.85 3.69
CA LEU A 81 31.02 -15.28 2.37
C LEU A 81 29.76 -15.88 1.72
N GLU A 82 29.57 -17.20 1.82
CA GLU A 82 28.38 -17.90 1.31
C GLU A 82 27.11 -17.49 2.10
N GLU A 83 27.20 -17.37 3.42
CA GLU A 83 26.14 -16.88 4.32
C GLU A 83 25.79 -15.41 4.03
N SER A 84 26.78 -14.53 3.90
CA SER A 84 26.56 -13.11 3.55
C SER A 84 25.86 -12.96 2.19
N ARG A 85 26.28 -13.75 1.18
CA ARG A 85 25.63 -13.80 -0.14
C ARG A 85 24.23 -14.40 -0.12
N ALA A 86 23.90 -15.26 0.85
CA ALA A 86 22.55 -15.77 1.05
C ALA A 86 21.67 -14.73 1.76
N SER A 87 22.20 -14.09 2.81
CA SER A 87 21.56 -12.99 3.55
C SER A 87 21.17 -11.84 2.63
N LEU A 88 22.09 -11.38 1.77
CA LEU A 88 21.83 -10.30 0.81
C LEU A 88 20.66 -10.64 -0.13
N ARG A 89 20.64 -11.84 -0.71
CA ARG A 89 19.53 -12.30 -1.58
C ARG A 89 18.19 -12.46 -0.83
N ASN A 90 18.22 -12.79 0.45
CA ASN A 90 17.02 -12.82 1.29
C ASN A 90 16.53 -11.41 1.63
N GLN A 91 17.44 -10.46 1.85
CA GLN A 91 17.12 -9.05 2.06
C GLN A 91 16.55 -8.40 0.80
N ASP A 92 17.12 -8.65 -0.39
CA ASP A 92 16.59 -8.19 -1.67
C ASP A 92 15.13 -8.65 -1.86
N ARG A 93 14.85 -9.93 -1.61
CA ARG A 93 13.48 -10.48 -1.68
C ARG A 93 12.55 -9.85 -0.63
N ALA A 94 13.01 -9.64 0.59
CA ALA A 94 12.22 -9.01 1.64
C ALA A 94 11.88 -7.54 1.29
N LEU A 95 12.79 -6.83 0.62
CA LEU A 95 12.56 -5.48 0.09
C LEU A 95 11.55 -5.49 -1.06
N GLU A 96 11.66 -6.44 -2.00
CA GLU A 96 10.71 -6.63 -3.10
C GLU A 96 9.29 -6.93 -2.57
N GLU A 97 9.15 -7.90 -1.66
CA GLU A 97 7.88 -8.21 -1.00
C GLU A 97 7.30 -7.02 -0.21
N ALA A 98 8.14 -6.19 0.42
CA ALA A 98 7.68 -5.00 1.15
C ALA A 98 7.20 -3.91 0.19
N ALA A 99 7.89 -3.71 -0.94
CA ALA A 99 7.47 -2.79 -1.99
C ALA A 99 6.13 -3.22 -2.62
N GLU A 100 5.97 -4.51 -2.94
CA GLU A 100 4.71 -5.06 -3.45
C GLU A 100 3.56 -4.85 -2.46
N LYS A 101 3.76 -5.13 -1.17
CA LYS A 101 2.75 -4.92 -0.12
C LYS A 101 2.33 -3.45 -0.04
N HIS A 102 3.28 -2.51 -0.01
CA HIS A 102 2.95 -1.08 -0.03
C HIS A 102 2.23 -0.63 -1.30
N GLU A 103 2.61 -1.15 -2.49
CA GLU A 103 1.89 -0.82 -3.72
C GLU A 103 0.45 -1.35 -3.70
N GLN A 104 0.23 -2.56 -3.15
CA GLN A 104 -1.10 -3.13 -2.94
C GLN A 104 -1.93 -2.32 -1.94
N GLU A 105 -1.34 -1.88 -0.83
CA GLU A 105 -1.98 -0.98 0.15
C GLU A 105 -2.42 0.33 -0.50
N ILE A 106 -1.54 0.98 -1.27
CA ILE A 106 -1.85 2.22 -2.00
C ILE A 106 -3.02 2.01 -2.97
N LYS A 107 -3.05 0.87 -3.69
CA LYS A 107 -4.17 0.50 -4.57
C LYS A 107 -5.48 0.34 -3.79
N GLN A 108 -5.44 -0.34 -2.63
CA GLN A 108 -6.61 -0.50 -1.75
C GLN A 108 -7.12 0.84 -1.19
N PHE A 109 -6.23 1.71 -0.69
CA PHE A 109 -6.60 3.04 -0.21
C PHE A 109 -7.20 3.90 -1.33
N LYS A 110 -6.62 3.87 -2.53
CA LYS A 110 -7.16 4.55 -3.71
C LYS A 110 -8.56 4.05 -4.09
N GLN A 111 -8.84 2.75 -3.93
CA GLN A 111 -10.18 2.19 -4.13
C GLN A 111 -11.15 2.61 -3.03
N LYS A 112 -10.75 2.58 -1.75
CA LYS A 112 -11.57 3.05 -0.62
C LYS A 112 -11.98 4.51 -0.78
N VAL A 113 -11.06 5.39 -1.17
CA VAL A 113 -11.38 6.81 -1.44
C VAL A 113 -12.37 6.96 -2.60
N LYS A 114 -12.18 6.23 -3.71
CA LYS A 114 -13.15 6.24 -4.82
C LYS A 114 -14.54 5.77 -4.41
N HIS A 115 -14.61 4.71 -3.60
CA HIS A 115 -15.87 4.15 -3.12
C HIS A 115 -16.62 5.14 -2.24
N LEU A 116 -15.93 5.75 -1.26
CA LEU A 116 -16.51 6.74 -0.35
C LEU A 116 -17.02 7.99 -1.09
N MET A 117 -16.27 8.46 -2.10
CA MET A 117 -16.72 9.58 -2.94
C MET A 117 -17.96 9.22 -3.76
N PHE A 118 -18.03 8.00 -4.30
CA PHE A 118 -19.20 7.52 -5.02
C PHE A 118 -20.42 7.34 -4.11
N GLU A 119 -20.25 6.78 -2.92
CA GLU A 119 -21.31 6.66 -1.90
C GLU A 119 -21.85 8.05 -1.52
N HIS A 120 -20.96 9.00 -1.23
CA HIS A 120 -21.38 10.36 -0.88
C HIS A 120 -22.12 11.05 -2.03
N GLN A 121 -21.64 10.91 -3.27
CA GLN A 121 -22.33 11.45 -4.45
C GLN A 121 -23.69 10.78 -4.69
N SER A 122 -23.80 9.46 -4.49
CA SER A 122 -25.08 8.75 -4.56
C SER A 122 -26.04 9.28 -3.50
N HIS A 123 -25.63 9.32 -2.23
CA HIS A 123 -26.46 9.81 -1.13
C HIS A 123 -26.92 11.27 -1.32
N LEU A 124 -26.07 12.15 -1.85
CA LEU A 124 -26.50 13.51 -2.21
C LEU A 124 -27.53 13.51 -3.35
N SER A 125 -27.35 12.66 -4.36
CA SER A 125 -28.32 12.52 -5.47
C SER A 125 -29.66 11.97 -4.96
N ASP A 126 -29.63 10.97 -4.08
CA ASP A 126 -30.80 10.35 -3.47
C ASP A 126 -31.56 11.39 -2.61
N LEU A 127 -30.86 12.14 -1.76
CA LEU A 127 -31.44 13.21 -0.94
C LEU A 127 -32.03 14.36 -1.80
N GLN A 128 -31.41 14.69 -2.93
CA GLN A 128 -31.97 15.67 -3.88
C GLN A 128 -33.25 15.15 -4.52
N VAL A 129 -33.30 13.87 -4.92
CA VAL A 129 -34.52 13.25 -5.48
C VAL A 129 -35.62 13.18 -4.42
N ASP A 130 -35.32 12.71 -3.22
CA ASP A 130 -36.28 12.62 -2.11
C ASP A 130 -36.83 14.01 -1.73
N GLY A 131 -35.97 15.04 -1.70
CA GLY A 131 -36.37 16.43 -1.47
C GLY A 131 -37.29 16.98 -2.57
N LEU A 132 -36.97 16.73 -3.84
CA LEU A 132 -37.80 17.14 -4.98
C LEU A 132 -39.14 16.39 -5.03
N VAL A 133 -39.17 15.11 -4.68
CA VAL A 133 -40.40 14.30 -4.58
C VAL A 133 -41.25 14.80 -3.41
N GLY A 134 -40.65 15.07 -2.25
CA GLY A 134 -41.35 15.63 -1.09
C GLY A 134 -41.97 17.00 -1.37
N LEU A 135 -41.26 17.88 -2.07
CA LEU A 135 -41.79 19.19 -2.49
C LEU A 135 -42.98 19.04 -3.44
N LYS A 136 -42.88 18.18 -4.46
CA LYS A 136 -43.99 17.92 -5.40
C LYS A 136 -45.22 17.31 -4.73
N LEU A 137 -45.03 16.38 -3.79
CA LEU A 137 -46.14 15.81 -3.03
C LEU A 137 -46.83 16.87 -2.17
N ALA A 138 -46.08 17.81 -1.59
CA ALA A 138 -46.65 18.95 -0.87
C ALA A 138 -47.40 19.91 -1.81
N GLU A 139 -46.84 20.23 -2.97
CA GLU A 139 -47.47 21.04 -4.03
C GLU A 139 -48.80 20.41 -4.50
N ASP A 140 -48.76 19.13 -4.89
CA ASP A 140 -49.94 18.32 -5.25
C ASP A 140 -51.00 18.29 -4.12
N GLU A 141 -50.60 18.33 -2.84
CA GLU A 141 -51.52 18.40 -1.71
C GLU A 141 -52.11 19.81 -1.53
N PHE A 142 -51.34 20.87 -1.75
CA PHE A 142 -51.84 22.24 -1.70
C PHE A 142 -52.81 22.51 -2.84
N GLU A 143 -52.51 22.09 -4.07
CA GLU A 143 -53.42 22.20 -5.22
C GLU A 143 -54.75 21.48 -4.96
N LYS A 144 -54.71 20.25 -4.40
CA LYS A 144 -55.93 19.51 -4.02
C LYS A 144 -56.77 20.26 -3.00
N ARG A 145 -56.14 20.79 -1.95
CA ARG A 145 -56.84 21.59 -0.91
C ARG A 145 -57.42 22.87 -1.48
N GLU A 146 -56.73 23.55 -2.40
CA GLU A 146 -57.24 24.73 -3.09
C GLU A 146 -58.46 24.40 -3.97
N ILE A 147 -58.39 23.31 -4.74
CA ILE A 147 -59.52 22.80 -5.53
C ILE A 147 -60.71 22.41 -4.63
N GLU A 148 -60.47 21.77 -3.49
CA GLU A 148 -61.50 21.42 -2.50
C GLU A 148 -62.18 22.68 -1.94
N LEU A 149 -61.40 23.69 -1.52
CA LEU A 149 -61.93 24.97 -1.04
C LEU A 149 -62.75 25.72 -2.11
N LEU A 150 -62.27 25.78 -3.36
CA LEU A 150 -63.00 26.39 -4.48
C LEU A 150 -64.30 25.63 -4.81
N GLN A 151 -64.33 24.31 -4.62
CA GLN A 151 -65.56 23.51 -4.75
C GLN A 151 -66.53 23.75 -3.59
N GLU A 152 -66.04 23.91 -2.36
CA GLU A 152 -66.89 24.29 -1.21
C GLU A 152 -67.47 25.69 -1.39
N GLU A 153 -66.67 26.67 -1.83
CA GLU A 153 -67.14 28.01 -2.14
C GLU A 153 -68.22 28.01 -3.23
N ASN A 154 -68.01 27.30 -4.34
CA ASN A 154 -69.03 27.17 -5.39
C ASN A 154 -70.31 26.47 -4.90
N LYS A 155 -70.21 25.44 -4.04
CA LYS A 155 -71.39 24.79 -3.43
C LYS A 155 -72.14 25.74 -2.50
N ASN A 156 -71.42 26.55 -1.72
CA ASN A 156 -72.02 27.57 -0.86
C ASN A 156 -72.72 28.65 -1.70
N LEU A 157 -72.06 29.19 -2.72
CA LEU A 157 -72.62 30.19 -3.65
C LEU A 157 -73.87 29.67 -4.36
N THR A 158 -73.84 28.48 -4.92
CA THR A 158 -75.03 27.86 -5.56
C THR A 158 -76.15 27.57 -4.55
N GLY A 159 -75.81 27.27 -3.29
CA GLY A 159 -76.76 27.26 -2.18
C GLY A 159 -77.47 28.61 -2.01
N VAL A 160 -76.71 29.70 -1.92
CA VAL A 160 -77.30 31.05 -1.82
C VAL A 160 -78.10 31.42 -3.07
N GLU A 161 -77.67 31.01 -4.27
CA GLU A 161 -78.45 31.18 -5.52
C GLU A 161 -79.77 30.41 -5.48
N THR A 162 -79.82 29.20 -4.92
CA THR A 162 -81.09 28.47 -4.73
C THR A 162 -81.99 29.13 -3.68
N ASP A 163 -81.43 29.72 -2.63
CA ASP A 163 -82.19 30.51 -1.66
C ASP A 163 -82.72 31.81 -2.29
N TYR A 164 -81.92 32.51 -3.09
CA TYR A 164 -82.35 33.68 -3.87
C TYR A 164 -83.41 33.34 -4.92
N ALA A 165 -83.32 32.18 -5.58
CA ALA A 165 -84.34 31.69 -6.51
C ALA A 165 -85.66 31.37 -5.78
N CYS A 166 -85.60 30.84 -4.55
CA CYS A 166 -86.76 30.65 -3.69
C CYS A 166 -87.38 31.98 -3.24
N LEU A 167 -86.57 33.00 -2.95
CA LEU A 167 -87.06 34.36 -2.67
C LEU A 167 -87.67 35.05 -3.91
N HIS A 168 -87.11 34.82 -5.11
CA HIS A 168 -87.66 35.37 -6.36
C HIS A 168 -89.01 34.74 -6.74
N MET A 169 -89.25 33.47 -6.36
CA MET A 169 -90.55 32.80 -6.48
C MET A 169 -91.64 33.37 -5.55
N ILE A 170 -91.28 34.18 -4.55
CA ILE A 170 -92.22 34.79 -3.58
C ILE A 170 -92.65 36.22 -3.98
N GLY A 171 -92.02 36.82 -5.01
CA GLY A 171 -92.53 38.05 -5.63
C GLY A 171 -92.35 39.32 -4.79
N CYS A 172 -91.16 39.54 -4.22
CA CYS A 172 -90.78 40.81 -3.61
C CYS A 172 -89.87 41.64 -4.52
N GLU A 173 -90.39 42.76 -5.05
CA GLU A 173 -89.56 43.81 -5.64
C GLU A 173 -88.75 44.51 -4.53
N ILE A 174 -87.42 44.37 -4.55
CA ILE A 174 -86.50 45.08 -3.66
C ILE A 174 -85.53 45.92 -4.52
N PRO A 175 -85.37 47.23 -4.25
CA PRO A 175 -84.67 48.14 -5.16
C PRO A 175 -83.15 47.92 -5.20
N MET A 176 -82.63 47.90 -6.43
CA MET A 176 -81.22 47.78 -6.81
C MET A 176 -80.38 49.01 -6.39
N ARG A 177 -80.07 49.17 -5.09
CA ARG A 177 -79.20 50.25 -4.57
C ARG A 177 -78.30 49.88 -3.37
N THR A 178 -77.74 48.66 -3.33
CA THR A 178 -76.69 48.33 -2.32
C THR A 178 -75.62 47.32 -2.76
N ILE A 179 -75.31 47.22 -4.06
CA ILE A 179 -74.29 46.28 -4.57
C ILE A 179 -72.91 46.97 -4.81
N GLU A 180 -72.84 48.30 -4.84
CA GLU A 180 -71.57 49.04 -4.97
C GLU A 180 -70.70 49.09 -3.69
N TYR A 181 -71.13 48.49 -2.56
CA TYR A 181 -70.43 48.64 -1.27
C TYR A 181 -69.67 47.40 -0.75
N THR A 182 -69.74 46.24 -1.41
CA THR A 182 -69.01 45.03 -1.00
C THR A 182 -67.88 44.62 -1.96
N ILE A 183 -67.88 45.12 -3.20
CA ILE A 183 -66.76 44.91 -4.14
C ILE A 183 -65.50 45.68 -3.70
N ARG A 184 -65.64 46.74 -2.89
CA ARG A 184 -64.50 47.53 -2.36
C ARG A 184 -63.76 46.92 -1.15
N THR A 185 -64.10 45.70 -0.74
CA THR A 185 -63.48 45.04 0.43
C THR A 185 -62.58 43.84 0.07
N ILE A 186 -62.35 43.57 -1.22
CA ILE A 186 -61.54 42.42 -1.67
C ILE A 186 -60.12 42.83 -2.13
N ASP A 187 -59.89 44.08 -2.54
CA ASP A 187 -58.59 44.56 -3.07
C ASP A 187 -57.50 44.88 -2.03
N HIS A 188 -57.59 44.30 -0.81
CA HIS A 188 -56.62 44.53 0.27
C HIS A 188 -56.11 43.25 0.93
N GLN A 189 -55.68 42.26 0.10
CA GLN A 189 -54.69 41.25 0.53
C GLN A 189 -54.05 40.42 -0.61
N THR A 190 -53.54 41.08 -1.65
CA THR A 190 -52.56 40.45 -2.56
C THR A 190 -51.13 40.85 -2.16
N VAL A 191 -50.52 40.02 -1.31
CA VAL A 191 -49.09 40.15 -0.96
C VAL A 191 -48.26 39.82 -2.20
N PRO A 192 -47.25 40.65 -2.58
CA PRO A 192 -46.49 40.41 -3.80
C PRO A 192 -45.62 39.15 -3.67
N ILE A 193 -45.90 38.15 -4.51
CA ILE A 193 -45.07 36.94 -4.66
C ILE A 193 -43.64 37.27 -5.17
N GLY A 194 -43.42 38.47 -5.71
CA GLY A 194 -42.11 38.93 -6.22
C GLY A 194 -40.98 38.88 -5.20
N ASP A 195 -41.22 39.27 -3.95
CA ASP A 195 -40.17 39.37 -2.92
C ASP A 195 -39.56 38.00 -2.52
N LEU A 196 -40.30 36.91 -2.77
CA LEU A 196 -39.83 35.53 -2.59
C LEU A 196 -39.01 35.02 -3.79
N VAL A 197 -39.30 35.50 -5.00
CA VAL A 197 -38.59 35.12 -6.22
C VAL A 197 -37.20 35.75 -6.25
N ASP A 198 -37.08 37.03 -5.88
CA ASP A 198 -35.78 37.72 -5.81
C ASP A 198 -34.83 37.08 -4.77
N GLY A 199 -35.37 36.55 -3.67
CA GLY A 199 -34.62 35.75 -2.70
C GLY A 199 -34.10 34.43 -3.26
N LEU A 200 -34.92 33.71 -4.05
CA LEU A 200 -34.50 32.46 -4.71
C LEU A 200 -33.42 32.69 -5.79
N VAL A 201 -33.54 33.77 -6.56
CA VAL A 201 -32.54 34.14 -7.58
C VAL A 201 -31.20 34.50 -6.93
N GLY A 202 -31.22 35.22 -5.80
CA GLY A 202 -30.01 35.55 -5.04
C GLY A 202 -29.26 34.31 -4.50
N LEU A 203 -30.00 33.32 -3.98
CA LEU A 203 -29.42 32.05 -3.52
C LEU A 203 -28.77 31.26 -4.66
N LYS A 204 -29.45 31.17 -5.81
CA LYS A 204 -28.95 30.40 -6.96
C LYS A 204 -27.68 30.99 -7.58
N LEU A 205 -27.58 32.33 -7.60
CA LEU A 205 -26.36 33.02 -8.03
C LEU A 205 -25.18 32.81 -7.06
N ALA A 206 -25.44 32.64 -5.76
CA ALA A 206 -24.42 32.33 -4.77
C ALA A 206 -23.89 30.89 -4.87
N GLU A 207 -24.76 29.92 -5.20
CA GLU A 207 -24.36 28.53 -5.51
C GLU A 207 -23.48 28.47 -6.76
N ASP A 208 -23.88 29.15 -7.86
CA ASP A 208 -23.11 29.25 -9.11
C ASP A 208 -21.71 29.90 -8.92
N GLU A 209 -21.55 30.80 -7.95
CA GLU A 209 -20.24 31.37 -7.59
C GLU A 209 -19.37 30.43 -6.75
N PHE A 210 -20.00 29.59 -5.92
CA PHE A 210 -19.29 28.60 -5.10
C PHE A 210 -18.71 27.48 -5.96
N GLU A 211 -19.50 26.93 -6.89
CA GLU A 211 -19.04 25.88 -7.82
C GLU A 211 -17.87 26.35 -8.70
N LYS A 212 -17.90 27.59 -9.18
CA LYS A 212 -16.80 28.18 -9.97
C LYS A 212 -15.49 28.22 -9.18
N ARG A 213 -15.54 28.60 -7.90
CA ARG A 213 -14.35 28.63 -7.03
C ARG A 213 -13.83 27.24 -6.70
N GLU A 214 -14.70 26.25 -6.53
CA GLU A 214 -14.26 24.86 -6.35
C GLU A 214 -13.54 24.33 -7.60
N ILE A 215 -14.06 24.62 -8.79
CA ILE A 215 -13.44 24.23 -10.07
C ILE A 215 -12.06 24.92 -10.24
N GLU A 216 -11.92 26.19 -9.90
CA GLU A 216 -10.61 26.90 -9.92
C GLU A 216 -9.61 26.25 -8.95
N LEU A 217 -10.00 25.98 -7.71
CA LEU A 217 -9.14 25.33 -6.71
C LEU A 217 -8.70 23.92 -7.15
N LEU A 218 -9.59 23.15 -7.76
CA LEU A 218 -9.27 21.83 -8.33
C LEU A 218 -8.30 21.93 -9.52
N GLN A 219 -8.39 22.98 -10.34
CA GLN A 219 -7.42 23.25 -11.41
C GLN A 219 -6.06 23.68 -10.84
N GLU A 220 -6.01 24.52 -9.81
CA GLU A 220 -4.76 24.88 -9.13
C GLU A 220 -4.05 23.67 -8.52
N PHE A 221 -4.77 22.81 -7.81
CA PHE A 221 -4.20 21.59 -7.22
C PHE A 221 -3.66 20.64 -8.29
N ARG A 222 -4.36 20.52 -9.42
CA ARG A 222 -3.90 19.74 -10.58
C ARG A 222 -2.63 20.36 -11.20
N ASN A 223 -2.54 21.68 -11.24
CA ASN A 223 -1.40 22.41 -11.77
C ASN A 223 -0.18 22.36 -10.84
N ARG A 224 -0.38 22.36 -9.51
CA ARG A 224 0.69 22.13 -8.51
C ARG A 224 1.29 20.74 -8.64
N ARG A 225 0.47 19.67 -8.70
CA ARG A 225 0.99 18.31 -8.93
C ARG A 225 1.78 18.20 -10.23
N LYS A 226 1.25 18.71 -11.35
CA LYS A 226 1.96 18.79 -12.65
C LYS A 226 3.23 19.65 -12.64
N LYS A 227 3.50 20.40 -11.58
CA LYS A 227 4.74 21.17 -11.37
C LYS A 227 5.71 20.39 -10.48
N GLU A 228 5.22 19.72 -9.46
CA GLU A 228 5.98 18.78 -8.61
C GLU A 228 6.51 17.60 -9.44
N ASP A 229 5.65 16.96 -10.23
CA ASP A 229 6.01 15.86 -11.15
C ASP A 229 7.14 16.27 -12.12
N ARG A 230 7.10 17.53 -12.62
CA ARG A 230 8.12 18.09 -13.54
C ARG A 230 9.41 18.57 -12.85
N VAL A 231 9.43 18.65 -11.52
CA VAL A 231 10.64 18.93 -10.75
C VAL A 231 11.36 17.64 -10.36
N GLY A 232 10.68 16.48 -10.41
CA GLY A 232 11.28 15.16 -10.20
C GLY A 232 11.94 14.52 -11.44
N GLU A 233 11.86 15.14 -12.61
CA GLU A 233 12.42 14.63 -13.89
C GLU A 233 13.72 15.35 -14.35
N ASN A 234 14.26 16.29 -13.55
CA ASN A 234 15.54 16.99 -13.78
C ASN A 234 16.54 16.71 -12.65
#